data_AF-A0A4P9IZ45-F1
#
_entry.id   AF-A0A4P9IZ45-F1
#
_cell.length_a   1.000
_cell.length_b   1.000
_cell.length_c   1.000
_cell.angle_alpha   90.00
_cell.angle_beta   90.00
_cell.angle_gamma   90.00
#
_symmetry.space_group_name_H-M   'P 1'
#
loop_
_entity.id
_entity.type
_entity.pdbx_description
1 polymer ?
#
loop_
_entity_poly.entity_id
_entity_poly.type
_entity_poly.pdbx_seq_one_letter_code
_entity_poly.pdbx_strand_id
1 'polypeptide(L)'
;MNIDNLVQNITPELFERLQYGASTGKWPDGTVLSDEQKQQTVQLVMLYQAKVAQSNEQFTIGANGEMIQKTKAQLQKEFKSDNEIARFSEHDL
;
A
#
# COMPACT_ATOMS: atom_id res chain seq x y z
N MET A 1 -13.80 -9.35 -18.32
CA MET A 1 -14.20 -9.47 -16.89
C MET A 1 -14.26 -8.08 -16.29
N ASN A 2 -15.27 -7.76 -15.49
CA ASN A 2 -15.39 -6.46 -14.80
C ASN A 2 -14.46 -6.44 -13.57
N ILE A 3 -13.22 -5.98 -13.76
CA ILE A 3 -12.20 -5.84 -12.71
C ILE A 3 -12.74 -5.00 -11.53
N ASP A 4 -13.61 -4.04 -11.82
CA ASP A 4 -14.27 -3.18 -10.83
C ASP A 4 -15.08 -3.97 -9.78
N ASN A 5 -15.84 -4.98 -10.22
CA ASN A 5 -16.63 -5.82 -9.32
C ASN A 5 -15.74 -6.74 -8.48
N LEU A 6 -14.60 -7.16 -9.04
CA LEU A 6 -13.64 -7.98 -8.32
C LEU A 6 -13.06 -7.19 -7.14
N VAL A 7 -12.67 -5.93 -7.38
CA VAL A 7 -12.11 -5.03 -6.36
C VAL A 7 -13.05 -4.81 -5.19
N GLN A 8 -14.37 -4.74 -5.41
CA GLN A 8 -15.35 -4.61 -4.33
C GLN A 8 -15.51 -5.87 -3.47
N ASN A 9 -15.11 -7.03 -3.98
CA ASN A 9 -15.15 -8.30 -3.27
C ASN A 9 -13.77 -8.73 -2.73
N ILE A 10 -12.74 -7.89 -2.90
CA ILE A 10 -11.42 -8.16 -2.31
C ILE A 10 -11.52 -7.97 -0.80
N THR A 11 -11.19 -9.03 -0.06
CA THR A 11 -10.97 -8.95 1.38
C THR A 11 -9.59 -8.33 1.66
N PRO A 12 -9.38 -7.71 2.84
CA PRO A 12 -8.07 -7.16 3.21
C PRO A 12 -6.93 -8.19 3.08
N GLU A 13 -7.16 -9.43 3.50
CA GLU A 13 -6.18 -10.52 3.34
C GLU A 13 -5.85 -10.81 1.87
N LEU A 14 -6.84 -10.79 0.97
CA LEU A 14 -6.59 -10.98 -0.45
C LEU A 14 -5.78 -9.81 -1.03
N PHE A 15 -6.07 -8.59 -0.60
CA PHE A 15 -5.30 -7.42 -1.00
C PHE A 15 -3.82 -7.54 -0.60
N GLU A 16 -3.51 -7.96 0.63
CA GLU A 16 -2.13 -8.17 1.07
C GLU A 16 -1.40 -9.21 0.20
N ARG A 17 -2.09 -10.29 -0.20
CA ARG A 17 -1.52 -11.29 -1.11
C ARG A 17 -1.27 -10.74 -2.51
N LEU A 18 -2.18 -9.90 -3.01
CA LEU A 18 -2.02 -9.22 -4.30
C LEU A 18 -0.87 -8.20 -4.25
N GLN A 19 -0.74 -7.46 -3.15
CA GLN A 19 0.35 -6.51 -2.93
C GLN A 19 1.70 -7.23 -2.90
N TYR A 20 1.79 -8.34 -2.17
CA TYR A 20 2.98 -9.20 -2.17
C TYR A 20 3.33 -9.69 -3.59
N GLY A 21 2.32 -10.17 -4.33
CA GLY A 21 2.47 -10.60 -5.72
C GLY A 21 2.95 -9.50 -6.66
N ALA A 22 2.39 -8.29 -6.53
CA ALA A 22 2.78 -7.13 -7.31
C ALA A 22 4.23 -6.71 -7.05
N SER A 23 4.69 -6.75 -5.79
CA SER A 23 6.05 -6.34 -5.42
C SER A 23 7.11 -7.40 -5.71
N THR A 24 6.79 -8.68 -5.54
CA THR A 24 7.77 -9.78 -5.64
C THR A 24 7.70 -10.55 -6.97
N GLY A 25 6.60 -10.42 -7.70
CA GLY A 25 6.32 -11.22 -8.90
C GLY A 25 5.99 -12.69 -8.60
N LYS A 26 5.74 -13.04 -7.32
CA LYS A 26 5.42 -14.40 -6.87
C LYS A 26 4.28 -14.37 -5.85
N TRP A 27 3.49 -15.43 -5.81
CA TRP A 27 2.54 -15.65 -4.72
C TRP A 27 3.27 -15.94 -3.40
N PRO A 28 2.64 -15.72 -2.23
CA PRO A 28 3.23 -16.05 -0.93
C PRO A 28 3.56 -17.54 -0.76
N ASP A 29 2.96 -18.39 -1.58
CA ASP A 29 3.26 -19.83 -1.67
C ASP A 29 4.57 -20.12 -2.45
N GLY A 30 5.21 -19.10 -3.03
CA GLY A 30 6.44 -19.21 -3.81
C GLY A 30 6.22 -19.43 -5.31
N THR A 31 4.98 -19.67 -5.73
CA THR A 31 4.61 -19.84 -7.15
C THR A 31 4.80 -18.52 -7.92
N VAL A 32 5.50 -18.57 -9.06
CA VAL A 32 5.76 -17.38 -9.90
C VAL A 32 4.49 -16.97 -10.63
N LEU A 33 4.20 -15.67 -10.64
CA LEU A 33 3.09 -15.11 -11.43
C LEU A 33 3.43 -15.15 -12.92
N SER A 34 2.48 -15.58 -13.75
CA SER A 34 2.60 -15.39 -15.20
C SER A 34 2.53 -13.89 -15.57
N ASP A 35 3.02 -13.51 -16.74
CA ASP A 35 2.98 -12.10 -17.18
C ASP A 35 1.56 -11.51 -17.18
N GLU A 36 0.57 -12.28 -17.64
CA GLU A 36 -0.83 -11.86 -17.59
C GLU A 36 -1.32 -11.67 -16.14
N GLN A 37 -0.98 -12.62 -15.25
CA GLN A 37 -1.33 -12.52 -13.84
C GLN A 37 -0.63 -11.35 -13.15
N LYS A 38 0.62 -11.04 -13.49
CA LYS A 38 1.34 -9.86 -12.97
C LYS A 38 0.62 -8.58 -13.35
N GLN A 39 0.29 -8.41 -14.62
CA GLN A 39 -0.43 -7.22 -15.09
C GLN A 39 -1.78 -7.06 -14.40
N GLN A 40 -2.54 -8.15 -14.29
CA GLN A 40 -3.83 -8.15 -13.60
C GLN A 40 -3.68 -7.84 -12.09
N THR A 41 -2.69 -8.44 -11.43
CA THR A 41 -2.42 -8.22 -10.00
C THR A 41 -2.07 -6.76 -9.72
N VAL A 42 -1.19 -6.17 -10.53
CA VAL A 42 -0.81 -4.76 -10.41
C VAL A 42 -2.03 -3.85 -10.62
N GLN A 43 -2.85 -4.13 -11.64
CA GLN A 43 -4.05 -3.34 -11.92
C GLN A 43 -5.08 -3.43 -10.78
N LEU A 44 -5.29 -4.61 -10.20
CA LEU A 44 -6.16 -4.82 -9.04
C LEU A 44 -5.67 -4.04 -7.81
N VAL A 45 -4.37 -4.10 -7.52
CA VAL A 45 -3.77 -3.40 -6.38
C VAL A 45 -3.92 -1.88 -6.51
N MET A 46 -3.72 -1.32 -7.71
CA MET A 46 -3.93 0.11 -7.95
C MET A 46 -5.39 0.52 -7.80
N LEU A 47 -6.33 -0.26 -8.35
CA LEU A 47 -7.76 0.02 -8.24
C LEU A 47 -8.27 -0.09 -6.80
N TYR A 48 -7.81 -1.10 -6.05
CA TYR A 48 -8.17 -1.26 -4.65
C TYR A 48 -7.62 -0.10 -3.79
N GLN A 49 -6.38 0.34 -4.03
CA GLN A 49 -5.83 1.52 -3.36
C GLN A 49 -6.67 2.77 -3.61
N ALA A 50 -7.05 3.01 -4.87
CA ALA A 50 -7.86 4.16 -5.26
C ALA A 50 -9.28 4.12 -4.69
N LYS A 51 -9.92 2.94 -4.66
CA LYS A 51 -11.35 2.82 -4.30
C LYS A 51 -11.62 2.51 -2.84
N VAL A 52 -10.76 1.70 -2.21
CA VAL A 52 -11.03 1.08 -0.91
C VAL A 52 -10.04 1.54 0.14
N ALA A 53 -8.74 1.39 -0.12
CA ALA A 53 -7.74 1.70 0.91
C ALA A 53 -7.68 3.21 1.20
N GLN A 54 -7.84 4.05 0.17
CA GLN A 54 -7.70 5.52 0.26
C GLN A 54 -6.44 5.95 1.06
N SER A 55 -5.38 5.13 1.03
CA SER A 55 -4.19 5.34 1.83
C SER A 55 -3.53 6.64 1.40
N ASN A 56 -3.20 7.49 2.37
CA ASN A 56 -2.47 8.71 2.11
C ASN A 56 -0.95 8.50 2.16
N GLU A 57 -0.47 7.24 2.09
CA GLU A 57 0.96 6.94 2.20
C GLU A 57 1.74 7.33 0.94
N GLN A 58 3.04 7.59 1.11
CA GLN A 58 3.90 7.95 -0.02
C GLN A 58 4.00 6.76 -0.99
N PHE A 59 3.95 7.04 -2.30
CA PHE A 59 3.97 6.06 -3.40
C PHE A 59 2.75 5.13 -3.45
N THR A 60 1.66 5.49 -2.78
CA THR A 60 0.36 4.82 -2.88
C THR A 60 -0.55 5.57 -3.86
N ILE A 61 -1.54 4.89 -4.44
CA ILE A 61 -2.60 5.53 -5.22
C ILE A 61 -3.67 6.10 -4.27
N GLY A 62 -3.87 7.41 -4.31
CA GLY A 62 -4.87 8.10 -3.50
C GLY A 62 -6.30 7.91 -4.02
N ALA A 63 -7.29 8.39 -3.25
CA ALA A 63 -8.71 8.27 -3.59
C ALA A 63 -9.12 8.93 -4.92
N ASN A 64 -8.32 9.87 -5.41
CA ASN A 64 -8.45 10.52 -6.71
C ASN A 64 -7.87 9.69 -7.88
N GLY A 65 -7.25 8.54 -7.60
CA GLY A 65 -6.57 7.73 -8.60
C GLY A 65 -5.18 8.22 -8.99
N GLU A 66 -4.65 9.24 -8.31
CA GLU A 66 -3.30 9.78 -8.55
C GLU A 66 -2.29 9.20 -7.57
N MET A 67 -1.03 9.08 -7.99
CA MET A 67 0.04 8.64 -7.10
C MET A 67 0.37 9.74 -6.09
N ILE A 68 0.37 9.39 -4.80
CA ILE A 68 0.72 10.31 -3.72
C ILE A 68 2.24 10.45 -3.66
N GLN A 69 2.71 11.57 -4.19
CA GLN A 69 4.10 11.99 -4.07
C GLN A 69 4.22 13.08 -3.01
N LYS A 70 4.65 12.69 -1.81
CA LYS A 70 4.90 13.64 -0.72
C LYS A 70 6.28 14.30 -0.88
N THR A 71 6.37 15.55 -0.48
CA THR A 71 7.65 16.27 -0.43
C THR A 71 8.44 15.92 0.83
N LYS A 72 9.77 16.11 0.81
CA LYS A 72 10.66 15.88 1.97
C LYS A 72 10.17 16.59 3.24
N ALA A 73 9.62 17.79 3.12
CA ALA A 73 9.09 18.56 4.24
C ALA A 73 7.81 17.93 4.84
N GLN A 74 6.90 17.41 3.99
CA GLN A 74 5.69 16.71 4.43
C GLN A 74 6.03 15.39 5.13
N LEU A 75 6.94 14.61 4.56
CA LEU A 75 7.43 13.37 5.18
C LEU A 75 8.03 13.64 6.56
N GLN A 76 8.91 14.64 6.70
CA GLN A 76 9.49 14.98 8.00
C GLN A 76 8.44 15.35 9.05
N LYS A 77 7.33 15.97 8.65
CA LYS A 77 6.25 16.33 9.57
C LYS A 77 5.48 15.10 10.07
N GLU A 78 5.21 14.14 9.20
CA GLU A 78 4.56 12.88 9.58
C GLU A 78 5.46 12.03 10.49
N PHE A 79 6.73 11.83 10.11
CA PHE A 79 7.68 11.06 10.95
C PHE A 79 7.96 11.71 12.31
N LYS A 80 7.92 13.05 12.41
CA LYS A 80 8.07 13.77 13.69
C LYS A 80 6.85 13.63 14.60
N SER A 81 5.66 13.45 14.04
CA SER A 81 4.43 13.27 14.82
C SER A 81 4.35 11.87 15.43
N ASP A 82 4.99 10.87 14.81
CA ASP A 82 5.04 9.49 15.29
C ASP A 82 6.20 9.23 16.29
N ASN A 83 7.21 10.10 16.30
CA ASN A 83 8.41 10.01 17.17
C ASN A 83 8.30 10.79 18.50
N GLU A 84 7.15 10.71 19.18
CA GLU A 84 7.11 10.88 20.64
C GLU A 84 7.46 9.55 21.33
N ILE A 85 8.56 8.92 20.91
CA ILE A 85 9.19 7.85 21.68
C ILE A 85 9.61 8.49 23.00
N ALA A 86 8.99 8.08 24.10
CA ALA A 86 9.11 8.67 25.43
C ALA A 86 10.56 9.10 25.74
N ARG A 87 10.78 10.42 25.74
CA ARG A 87 12.09 11.00 26.05
C ARG A 87 12.20 11.08 27.56
N PHE A 88 12.59 9.99 28.21
CA PHE A 88 13.05 10.07 29.59
C PHE A 88 14.34 10.90 29.58
N SER A 89 14.26 12.09 30.15
CA SER A 89 15.42 12.94 30.33
C SER A 89 16.35 12.26 31.33
N GLU A 90 17.65 12.30 31.08
CA GLU A 90 18.74 11.65 31.85
C GLU A 90 18.88 12.18 33.30
N HIS A 91 17.85 12.82 33.85
CA HIS A 91 17.81 13.41 35.18
C HIS A 91 16.82 12.72 36.13
N ASP A 92 16.32 11.54 35.75
CA ASP A 92 15.37 10.73 36.54
C ASP A 92 16.03 9.52 37.25
N LEU A 93 17.31 9.66 37.66
CA LEU A 93 18.04 8.70 38.50
C LEU A 93 18.73 9.39 39.68
#